data_AF-A0A838WIP4-F1
#
_entry.id   AF-A0A838WIP4-F1
#
_cell.length_a   1.000
_cell.length_b   1.000
_cell.length_c   1.000
_cell.angle_alpha   90.00
_cell.angle_beta   90.00
_cell.angle_gamma   90.00
#
_symmetry.space_group_name_H-M   'P 1'
#
loop_
_entity.id
_entity.type
_entity.pdbx_description
1 polymer ?
#
loop_
_entity_poly.entity_id
_entity_poly.type
_entity_poly.pdbx_seq_one_letter_code
_entity_poly.pdbx_strand_id
1 'polypeptide(L)' 'MPKQFNTAGPCKANIHYMLSPTGRLPQLKALIDGENYFIIHAPRQVGKTTA' A
#
# COMPACT_ATOMS: atom_id res chain seq x y z
N MET A 1 -13.27 -13.63 -14.33
CA MET A 1 -11.83 -13.94 -14.42
C MET A 1 -11.19 -13.69 -13.06
N PRO A 2 -10.23 -14.51 -12.60
CA PRO A 2 -9.50 -14.23 -11.37
C PRO A 2 -8.66 -12.96 -11.53
N LYS A 3 -8.61 -12.12 -10.49
CA LYS A 3 -7.72 -10.94 -10.47
C LYS A 3 -6.26 -11.40 -10.45
N GLN A 4 -5.37 -10.62 -11.07
CA GLN A 4 -3.94 -10.95 -11.18
C GLN A 4 -3.06 -9.93 -10.48
N PHE A 5 -1.86 -10.34 -10.05
CA PHE A 5 -0.88 -9.41 -9.52
C PHE A 5 -0.37 -8.48 -10.63
N ASN A 6 -0.27 -7.20 -10.32
CA ASN A 6 0.34 -6.21 -11.19
C ASN A 6 1.68 -5.75 -10.62
N THR A 7 2.73 -5.86 -11.43
CA THR A 7 4.10 -5.47 -11.07
C THR A 7 4.58 -4.22 -11.81
N ALA A 8 3.76 -3.67 -12.71
CA ALA A 8 4.10 -2.50 -13.52
C ALA A 8 2.96 -1.47 -13.57
N GLY A 9 3.30 -0.18 -13.42
CA GLY A 9 2.31 0.90 -13.46
C GLY A 9 1.30 0.89 -12.30
N PRO A 10 0.28 1.77 -12.33
CA PRO A 10 -0.71 1.88 -11.27
C PRO A 10 -1.61 0.65 -11.15
N CYS A 11 -1.97 0.27 -9.91
CA CYS A 11 -2.94 -0.79 -9.69
C CYS A 11 -4.37 -0.33 -9.95
N LYS A 12 -5.18 -1.17 -10.61
CA LYS A 12 -6.61 -0.96 -10.86
C LYS A 12 -7.42 -1.94 -10.01
N ALA A 13 -8.13 -1.44 -9.00
CA ALA A 13 -8.79 -2.27 -7.98
C ALA A 13 -9.83 -3.27 -8.54
N ASN A 14 -10.43 -2.98 -9.70
CA ASN A 14 -11.42 -3.85 -10.34
C ASN A 14 -10.80 -5.10 -11.01
N ILE A 15 -9.53 -5.04 -11.42
CA ILE A 15 -8.88 -6.12 -12.20
C ILE A 15 -7.60 -6.67 -11.56
N HIS A 16 -6.93 -5.90 -10.69
CA HIS A 16 -5.69 -6.32 -10.05
C HIS A 16 -5.94 -6.88 -8.64
N TYR A 17 -5.26 -7.96 -8.34
CA TYR A 17 -5.21 -8.52 -7.00
C TYR A 17 -4.28 -7.65 -6.16
N MET A 18 -4.79 -7.16 -5.02
CA MET A 18 -4.08 -6.26 -4.12
C MET A 18 -4.11 -6.81 -2.71
N LEU A 19 -2.99 -6.67 -2.01
CA LEU A 19 -2.87 -6.99 -0.59
C LEU A 19 -2.80 -5.69 0.20
N SER A 20 -3.55 -5.62 1.30
CA SER A 20 -3.46 -4.47 2.19
C SER A 20 -2.03 -4.35 2.76
N PRO A 21 -1.41 -3.17 2.71
CA PRO A 21 -0.11 -2.93 3.34
C PRO A 21 -0.24 -2.79 4.87
N THR A 22 -1.44 -2.52 5.40
CA THR A 22 -1.65 -2.25 6.83
C THR A 22 -1.21 -3.38 7.75
N GLY A 23 -1.30 -4.64 7.31
CA GLY A 23 -0.79 -5.79 8.07
C GLY A 23 0.73 -5.76 8.30
N ARG A 24 1.48 -5.03 7.46
CA ARG A 24 2.93 -4.82 7.62
C ARG A 24 3.27 -3.52 8.35
N LEU A 25 2.27 -2.70 8.68
CA LEU A 25 2.43 -1.36 9.25
C LEU A 25 1.53 -1.20 10.51
N PRO A 26 1.68 -2.03 11.53
CA PRO A 26 0.74 -2.09 12.67
C PRO A 26 0.66 -0.78 13.47
N GLN A 27 1.71 0.03 13.46
CA GLN A 27 1.78 1.31 14.19
C GLN A 27 1.22 2.50 13.39
N LEU A 28 0.99 2.33 12.09
CA LEU A 28 0.62 3.44 11.20
C LEU A 28 -0.68 4.12 11.63
N LYS A 29 -1.67 3.33 12.07
CA LYS A 29 -2.97 3.87 12.47
C LYS A 29 -2.85 4.82 13.66
N ALA A 30 -2.06 4.47 14.68
CA ALA A 30 -1.84 5.31 15.85
C ALA A 30 -1.16 6.65 15.48
N LEU A 31 -0.25 6.64 14.48
CA LEU A 31 0.39 7.86 14.00
C LEU A 31 -0.60 8.77 13.28
N ILE A 32 -1.48 8.21 12.45
CA ILE A 32 -2.56 8.94 11.75
C ILE A 32 -3.55 9.52 12.76
N ASP A 33 -4.04 8.71 13.69
CA ASP A 33 -5.03 9.12 14.69
C ASP A 33 -4.48 10.25 15.61
N GLY A 34 -3.15 10.32 15.77
CA GLY A 34 -2.46 11.38 16.51
C GLY A 34 -1.93 12.54 15.65
N GLU A 35 -2.32 12.62 14.37
CA GLU A 35 -1.90 13.68 13.42
C GLU A 35 -0.38 13.83 13.26
N ASN A 36 0.37 12.75 13.41
CA ASN A 36 1.82 12.76 13.33
C ASN A 36 2.32 12.65 11.88
N TYR A 37 3.48 13.26 11.62
CA TYR A 37 4.22 13.02 10.39
C TYR A 37 4.97 11.69 10.47
N PHE A 38 4.95 10.91 9.39
CA PHE A 38 5.67 9.64 9.29
C PHE A 38 6.25 9.45 7.88
N ILE A 39 7.23 8.55 7.76
CA ILE A 39 7.85 8.18 6.48
C ILE A 39 7.74 6.68 6.29
N ILE A 40 7.31 6.25 5.11
CA ILE A 40 7.37 4.84 4.70
C ILE A 40 8.67 4.62 3.89
N HIS A 41 9.68 4.04 4.54
CA HIS A 41 10.96 3.73 3.89
C HIS A 41 10.89 2.41 3.11
N ALA A 42 10.81 2.47 1.78
CA ALA A 42 10.87 1.30 0.90
C ALA A 42 11.40 1.66 -0.50
N PRO A 43 11.87 0.69 -1.33
CA PRO A 43 12.39 0.95 -2.67
C PRO A 43 11.40 1.65 -3.62
N ARG A 44 11.90 2.21 -4.73
CA ARG A 44 11.04 2.87 -5.72
C ARG A 44 10.05 1.86 -6.33
N GLN A 45 8.85 2.34 -6.67
CA GLN A 45 7.79 1.58 -7.37
C GLN A 45 7.23 0.34 -6.65
N VAL A 46 7.47 0.17 -5.36
CA VAL A 46 6.91 -0.95 -4.56
C VAL A 46 5.49 -0.70 -4.01
N GLY A 47 4.75 0.23 -4.61
CA GLY A 47 3.37 0.53 -4.21
C GLY A 47 3.22 1.39 -2.95
N LYS A 48 4.25 2.18 -2.56
CA LYS A 48 4.16 3.11 -1.41
C LYS A 48 3.02 4.13 -1.51
N THR A 49 2.66 4.55 -2.73
CA THR A 49 1.59 5.54 -2.99
C THR A 49 0.22 4.89 -3.19
N THR A 50 0.21 3.60 -3.57
CA THR A 50 -1.00 2.81 -3.74
C THR A 50 -1.53 2.29 -2.39
N ALA A 51 -0.70 2.37 -1.36
CA ALA A 51 -0.91 1.83 -0.02
C ALA A 51 -2.06 2.49 0.74
#